data_AF-A0A2E4ZZC1-F1
#
_entry.id   AF-A0A2E4ZZC1-F1
#
_cell.length_a   1.000
_cell.length_b   1.000
_cell.length_c   1.000
_cell.angle_alpha   90.00
_cell.angle_beta   90.00
_cell.angle_gamma   90.00
#
_symmetry.space_group_name_H-M   'P 1'
#
loop_
_entity.id
_entity.type
_entity.pdbx_description
1 polymer ?
#
loop_
_entity_poly.entity_id
_entity_poly.type
_entity_poly.pdbx_seq_one_letter_code
_entity_poly.pdbx_strand_id
1 'polypeptide(L)'
;MSDDETILVRDSEFVQESLNRLVKTLENWAVKESARADFELAAFSSVLAEGIINFDNISSLECKSCPGLTKAVTIAHKHLTKEHKRFDQEIDKLHVHFAQQMEELDLKIIRDRNEFKKFLQILVFAEEYDQLTHKITSILETIQAKTFYRGALGEESGEEDKSQENME
;
A
#
# COMPACT_ATOMS: atom_id res chain seq x y z
N MET A 1 -59.27 28.36 56.10
CA MET A 1 -58.01 27.69 56.46
C MET A 1 -57.62 26.93 55.20
N SER A 2 -56.86 27.54 54.30
CA SER A 2 -56.49 26.86 53.04
C SER A 2 -55.39 25.86 53.32
N ASP A 3 -55.46 24.73 52.62
CA ASP A 3 -54.55 23.61 52.73
C ASP A 3 -53.08 24.04 52.68
N ASP A 4 -52.28 23.57 53.63
CA ASP A 4 -50.81 23.62 53.53
C ASP A 4 -50.40 22.72 52.35
N GLU A 5 -50.27 23.31 51.16
CA GLU A 5 -49.73 22.63 50.00
C GLU A 5 -48.33 22.09 50.36
N THR A 6 -48.23 20.76 50.45
CA THR A 6 -46.95 20.10 50.69
C THR A 6 -46.10 20.25 49.42
N ILE A 7 -45.23 21.25 49.39
CA ILE A 7 -44.29 21.45 48.29
C ILE A 7 -43.26 20.33 48.32
N LEU A 8 -43.19 19.53 47.26
CA LEU A 8 -42.17 18.51 47.11
C LEU A 8 -40.81 19.18 46.86
N VAL A 9 -39.73 18.63 47.43
CA VAL A 9 -38.37 19.19 47.27
C VAL A 9 -38.00 19.39 45.80
N ARG A 10 -38.37 18.44 44.93
CA ARG A 10 -38.10 18.51 43.48
C ARG A 10 -38.74 19.72 42.78
N ASP A 11 -39.84 20.23 43.34
CA ASP A 11 -40.64 21.33 42.80
C ASP A 11 -40.30 22.65 43.50
N SER A 12 -39.33 22.64 44.42
CA SER A 12 -38.88 23.83 45.14
C SER A 12 -37.97 24.73 44.29
N GLU A 13 -38.02 26.04 44.57
CA GLU A 13 -37.14 27.03 43.93
C GLU A 13 -35.65 26.72 44.14
N PHE A 14 -35.28 26.08 45.26
CA PHE A 14 -33.91 25.69 45.56
C PHE A 14 -33.33 24.64 44.60
N VAL A 15 -34.17 23.76 44.05
CA VAL A 15 -33.76 22.79 43.03
C VAL A 15 -33.47 23.51 41.71
N GLN A 16 -34.32 24.46 41.34
CA GLN A 16 -34.11 25.30 40.15
C GLN A 16 -32.84 26.15 40.26
N GLU A 17 -32.61 26.78 41.41
CA GLU A 17 -31.37 27.54 41.65
C GLU A 17 -30.13 26.64 41.60
N SER A 18 -30.21 25.43 42.15
CA SER A 18 -29.11 24.46 42.11
C SER A 18 -28.81 23.98 40.69
N LEU A 19 -29.84 23.72 39.88
CA LEU A 19 -29.69 23.43 38.46
C LEU A 19 -29.02 24.58 37.73
N ASN A 20 -29.47 25.82 37.92
CA ASN A 20 -28.88 27.00 37.29
C ASN A 20 -27.39 27.17 37.60
N ARG A 21 -26.98 26.95 38.86
CA ARG A 21 -25.57 26.97 39.26
C ARG A 21 -24.75 25.88 38.58
N LEU A 22 -25.32 24.68 38.44
CA LEU A 22 -24.68 23.57 37.72
C LEU A 22 -24.49 23.93 36.24
N VAL A 23 -25.54 24.37 35.55
CA VAL A 23 -25.46 24.74 34.11
C VAL A 23 -24.43 25.85 33.89
N LYS A 24 -24.36 26.84 34.79
CA LYS A 24 -23.33 27.89 34.71
C LYS A 24 -21.91 27.38 34.89
N THR A 25 -21.73 26.41 35.79
CA THR A 25 -20.44 25.75 36.01
C THR A 25 -20.02 24.96 34.77
N LEU A 26 -20.96 24.25 34.15
CA LEU A 26 -20.75 23.52 32.89
C LEU A 26 -20.38 24.47 31.74
N GLU A 27 -21.05 25.62 31.62
CA GLU A 27 -20.70 26.64 30.63
C GLU A 27 -19.26 27.13 30.82
N ASN A 28 -18.89 27.50 32.05
CA ASN A 28 -17.54 27.98 32.35
C ASN A 28 -16.46 26.93 32.05
N TRP A 29 -16.75 25.66 32.34
CA TRP A 29 -15.88 24.54 31.99
C TRP A 29 -15.77 24.39 30.47
N ALA A 30 -16.89 24.32 29.75
CA ALA A 30 -16.92 24.14 28.30
C ALA A 30 -16.19 25.27 27.55
N VAL A 31 -16.37 26.53 28.00
CA VAL A 31 -15.67 27.68 27.42
C VAL A 31 -14.16 27.58 27.59
N LYS A 32 -13.67 27.06 28.73
CA LYS A 32 -12.23 26.86 28.96
C LYS A 32 -11.68 25.74 28.10
N GLU A 33 -12.35 24.60 28.06
CA GLU A 33 -11.90 23.44 27.28
C GLU A 33 -11.92 23.70 25.77
N SER A 34 -12.96 24.38 25.28
CA SER A 34 -13.08 24.73 23.86
C SER A 34 -12.04 25.74 23.35
N ALA A 35 -11.29 26.39 24.24
CA ALA A 35 -10.22 27.33 23.90
C ALA A 35 -8.81 26.69 23.91
N ARG A 36 -8.71 25.39 24.20
CA ARG A 36 -7.44 24.67 24.22
C ARG A 36 -6.96 24.31 22.80
N ALA A 37 -5.75 23.75 22.71
CA ALA A 37 -5.16 23.30 21.47
C ALA A 37 -5.89 22.08 20.88
N ASP A 38 -5.58 21.75 19.63
CA ASP A 38 -6.35 20.81 18.81
C ASP A 38 -6.53 19.42 19.45
N PHE A 39 -5.50 18.87 20.09
CA PHE A 39 -5.60 17.56 20.74
C PHE A 39 -6.54 17.59 21.94
N GLU A 40 -6.42 18.59 22.79
CA GLU A 40 -7.29 18.79 23.94
C GLU A 40 -8.73 19.13 23.52
N LEU A 41 -8.90 19.86 22.42
CA LEU A 41 -10.22 20.15 21.85
C LEU A 41 -10.90 18.88 21.32
N ALA A 42 -10.14 17.94 20.73
CA ALA A 42 -10.63 16.63 20.35
C ALA A 42 -11.02 15.79 21.58
N ALA A 43 -10.22 15.82 22.65
CA ALA A 43 -10.54 15.14 23.90
C ALA A 43 -11.81 15.70 24.56
N PHE A 44 -11.96 17.03 24.61
CA PHE A 44 -13.19 17.70 25.04
C PHE A 44 -14.40 17.26 24.21
N SER A 45 -14.24 17.21 22.88
CA SER A 45 -15.30 16.80 21.97
C SER A 45 -15.73 15.35 22.19
N SER A 46 -14.78 14.45 22.48
CA SER A 46 -15.05 13.05 22.82
C SER A 46 -15.86 12.94 24.11
N VAL A 47 -15.47 13.66 25.17
CA VAL A 47 -16.22 13.68 26.45
C VAL A 47 -17.67 14.15 26.27
N LEU A 48 -17.90 15.15 25.42
CA LEU A 48 -19.25 15.61 25.09
C LEU A 48 -20.05 14.53 24.34
N ALA A 49 -19.43 13.85 23.37
CA ALA A 49 -20.08 12.82 22.57
C ALA A 49 -20.47 11.56 23.36
N GLU A 50 -19.70 11.21 24.40
CA GLU A 50 -20.02 10.11 25.32
C GLU A 50 -21.28 10.35 26.15
N GLY A 51 -21.84 11.57 26.14
CA GLY A 51 -23.10 11.86 26.82
C GLY A 51 -23.01 11.85 28.35
N ILE A 52 -21.80 12.00 28.91
CA ILE A 52 -21.59 12.14 30.37
C ILE A 52 -22.46 13.27 30.95
N ILE A 53 -22.61 14.34 30.17
CA ILE A 53 -23.57 15.41 30.44
C ILE A 53 -24.72 15.24 29.44
N ASN A 54 -25.89 14.82 29.93
CA ASN A 54 -27.10 14.77 29.12
C ASN A 54 -27.78 16.14 29.09
N PHE A 55 -27.65 16.85 27.97
CA PHE A 55 -28.25 18.16 27.75
C PHE A 55 -29.76 18.12 27.46
N ASP A 56 -30.36 16.95 27.20
CA ASP A 56 -31.80 16.81 26.93
C ASP A 56 -32.66 17.21 28.13
N ASN A 57 -32.08 17.09 29.34
CA ASN A 57 -32.74 17.46 30.59
C ASN A 57 -32.54 18.94 30.98
N ILE A 58 -31.87 19.73 30.13
CA ILE A 58 -31.70 21.17 30.33
C ILE A 58 -32.74 21.89 29.48
N SER A 59 -33.54 22.74 30.11
CA SER A 59 -34.61 23.44 29.41
C SER A 59 -34.07 24.48 28.43
N SER A 60 -34.93 24.87 27.49
CA SER A 60 -34.61 25.95 26.55
C SER A 60 -34.30 27.29 27.24
N LEU A 61 -34.83 27.53 28.44
CA LEU A 61 -34.58 28.75 29.21
C LEU A 61 -33.17 28.75 29.80
N GLU A 62 -32.73 27.65 30.40
CA GLU A 62 -31.38 27.53 30.94
C GLU A 62 -30.33 27.56 29.80
N CYS A 63 -30.61 26.94 28.66
CA CYS A 63 -29.75 27.00 27.48
C CYS A 63 -29.56 28.44 26.96
N LYS A 64 -30.64 29.24 26.90
CA LYS A 64 -30.58 30.66 26.48
C LYS A 64 -29.78 31.52 27.47
N SER A 65 -29.80 31.17 28.75
CA SER A 65 -29.05 31.86 29.81
C SER A 65 -27.54 31.56 29.77
N CYS A 66 -27.11 30.57 28.97
CA CYS A 66 -25.71 30.11 28.89
C CYS A 66 -25.18 30.12 27.45
N PRO A 67 -25.06 31.29 26.78
CA PRO A 67 -24.66 31.37 25.38
C PRO A 67 -23.22 30.87 25.11
N GLY A 68 -22.35 30.90 26.11
CA GLY A 68 -20.98 30.36 26.04
C GLY A 68 -20.95 28.85 25.84
N LEU A 69 -21.96 28.12 26.33
CA LEU A 69 -22.08 26.68 26.14
C LEU A 69 -22.31 26.36 24.65
N THR A 70 -23.28 27.04 24.03
CA THR A 70 -23.54 26.93 22.58
C THR A 70 -22.29 27.28 21.76
N LYS A 71 -21.57 28.33 22.16
CA LYS A 71 -20.32 28.74 21.50
C LYS A 71 -19.24 27.65 21.61
N ALA A 72 -19.03 27.10 22.80
CA ALA A 72 -18.04 26.05 23.04
C ALA A 72 -18.33 24.78 22.22
N VAL A 73 -19.59 24.32 22.21
CA VAL A 73 -20.03 23.17 21.41
C VAL A 73 -19.88 23.44 19.91
N THR A 74 -20.17 24.68 19.46
CA THR A 74 -19.98 25.07 18.05
C THR A 74 -18.50 25.03 17.65
N ILE A 75 -17.58 25.44 18.52
CA ILE A 75 -16.13 25.39 18.27
C ILE A 75 -15.69 23.92 18.12
N ALA A 76 -16.09 23.05 19.05
CA ALA A 76 -15.83 21.62 19.00
C ALA A 76 -16.36 20.99 17.69
N HIS A 77 -17.61 21.27 17.34
CA HIS A 77 -18.23 20.78 16.11
C HIS A 77 -17.47 21.21 14.85
N LYS A 78 -17.06 22.50 14.78
CA LYS A 78 -16.27 23.02 13.65
C LYS A 78 -14.90 22.34 13.55
N HIS A 79 -14.24 22.12 14.67
CA HIS A 79 -12.96 21.42 14.72
C HIS A 79 -13.09 19.97 14.23
N LEU A 80 -14.05 19.20 14.76
CA LEU A 80 -14.30 17.83 14.31
C LEU A 80 -14.64 17.74 12.81
N THR A 81 -15.47 18.65 12.31
CA THR A 81 -15.82 18.70 10.88
C THR A 81 -14.59 18.98 10.02
N LYS A 82 -13.67 19.83 10.48
CA LYS A 82 -12.44 20.16 9.77
C LYS A 82 -11.49 18.96 9.74
N GLU A 83 -11.25 18.31 10.89
CA GLU A 83 -10.36 17.15 10.96
C GLU A 83 -10.93 15.96 10.19
N HIS A 84 -12.25 15.73 10.22
CA HIS A 84 -12.88 14.69 9.41
C HIS A 84 -12.60 14.89 7.92
N LYS A 85 -12.84 16.10 7.38
CA LYS A 85 -12.53 16.43 5.98
C LYS A 85 -11.05 16.27 5.65
N ARG A 86 -10.17 16.63 6.58
CA ARG A 86 -8.72 16.45 6.40
C ARG A 86 -8.36 14.98 6.27
N PHE A 87 -8.86 14.13 7.17
CA PHE A 87 -8.58 12.69 7.14
C PHE A 87 -9.18 12.03 5.91
N ASP A 88 -10.38 12.42 5.46
CA ASP A 88 -10.94 11.93 4.20
C ASP A 88 -10.01 12.22 3.02
N GLN A 89 -9.46 13.44 2.94
CA GLN A 89 -8.49 13.79 1.89
C GLN A 89 -7.16 13.03 2.01
N GLU A 90 -6.69 12.76 3.23
CA GLU A 90 -5.51 11.93 3.45
C GLU A 90 -5.76 10.47 3.01
N ILE A 91 -6.94 9.94 3.30
CA ILE A 91 -7.40 8.62 2.84
C ILE A 91 -7.43 8.56 1.32
N ASP A 92 -8.00 9.55 0.63
CA ASP A 92 -8.03 9.59 -0.85
C ASP A 92 -6.63 9.57 -1.46
N LYS A 93 -5.68 10.32 -0.86
CA LYS A 93 -4.28 10.32 -1.31
C LYS A 93 -3.62 8.95 -1.14
N LEU A 94 -3.87 8.29 -0.01
CA LEU A 94 -3.37 6.94 0.22
C LEU A 94 -3.96 5.94 -0.78
N HIS A 95 -5.24 6.05 -1.11
CA HIS A 95 -5.86 5.20 -2.14
C HIS A 95 -5.18 5.35 -3.51
N VAL A 96 -4.94 6.59 -3.96
CA VAL A 96 -4.22 6.83 -5.23
C VAL A 96 -2.81 6.27 -5.17
N HIS A 97 -2.10 6.49 -4.06
CA HIS A 97 -0.74 5.98 -3.90
C HIS A 97 -0.69 4.44 -3.93
N PHE A 98 -1.62 3.77 -3.23
CA PHE A 98 -1.71 2.31 -3.25
C PHE A 98 -2.06 1.77 -4.65
N ALA A 99 -2.95 2.45 -5.39
CA ALA A 99 -3.26 2.07 -6.76
C ALA A 99 -2.02 2.12 -7.68
N GLN A 100 -1.20 3.18 -7.56
CA GLN A 100 0.06 3.31 -8.30
C GLN A 100 1.07 2.21 -7.93
N GLN A 101 1.23 1.91 -6.63
CA GLN A 101 2.12 0.85 -6.18
C GLN A 101 1.68 -0.54 -6.67
N MET A 102 0.37 -0.80 -6.71
CA MET A 102 -0.18 -2.03 -7.28
C MET A 102 0.11 -2.13 -8.79
N GLU A 103 -0.10 -1.04 -9.54
CA GLU A 103 0.21 -1.01 -10.98
C GLU A 103 1.70 -1.26 -11.27
N GLU A 104 2.61 -0.66 -10.50
CA GLU A 104 4.05 -0.91 -10.62
C GLU A 104 4.43 -2.37 -10.33
N LEU A 105 3.76 -3.00 -9.36
CA LEU A 105 3.98 -4.38 -8.99
C LEU A 105 3.51 -5.32 -10.11
N ASP A 106 2.33 -5.08 -10.68
CA ASP A 106 1.82 -5.82 -11.84
C ASP A 106 2.76 -5.70 -13.05
N LEU A 107 3.27 -4.48 -13.33
CA LEU A 107 4.23 -4.25 -14.41
C LEU A 107 5.55 -5.00 -14.21
N LYS A 108 6.04 -5.13 -12.97
CA LYS A 108 7.23 -5.94 -12.66
C LYS A 108 6.96 -7.42 -12.88
N ILE A 109 5.84 -7.96 -12.38
CA ILE A 109 5.46 -9.37 -12.60
C ILE A 109 5.39 -9.71 -14.10
N ILE A 110 4.78 -8.84 -14.90
CA ILE A 110 4.69 -9.03 -16.36
C ILE A 110 6.08 -9.01 -17.02
N ARG A 111 6.96 -8.09 -16.59
CA ARG A 111 8.33 -8.00 -17.09
C ARG A 111 9.13 -9.26 -16.77
N ASP A 112 9.08 -9.71 -15.52
CA ASP A 112 9.81 -10.90 -15.06
C ASP A 112 9.37 -12.16 -15.81
N ARG A 113 8.07 -12.28 -16.15
CA ARG A 113 7.57 -13.38 -17.00
C ARG A 113 8.18 -13.37 -18.41
N ASN A 114 8.34 -12.19 -19.01
CA ASN A 114 8.94 -12.07 -20.34
C ASN A 114 10.45 -12.33 -20.31
N GLU A 115 11.13 -11.87 -19.26
CA GLU A 115 12.56 -12.14 -19.04
C GLU A 115 12.80 -13.64 -18.81
N PHE A 116 11.95 -14.31 -18.03
CA PHE A 116 12.02 -15.76 -17.83
C PHE A 116 11.78 -16.54 -19.12
N LYS A 117 10.80 -16.12 -19.95
CA LYS A 117 10.58 -16.73 -21.27
C LYS A 117 11.82 -16.58 -22.17
N LYS A 118 12.46 -15.41 -22.15
CA LYS A 118 13.70 -15.15 -22.89
C LYS A 118 14.86 -16.01 -22.37
N PHE A 119 14.97 -16.16 -21.06
CA PHE A 119 15.95 -17.05 -20.41
C PHE A 119 15.78 -18.51 -20.87
N LEU A 120 14.56 -19.06 -20.83
CA LEU A 120 14.29 -20.42 -21.31
C LEU A 120 14.66 -20.61 -22.78
N GLN A 121 14.37 -19.62 -23.62
CA GLN A 121 14.72 -19.66 -25.04
C GLN A 121 16.25 -19.69 -25.26
N ILE A 122 16.99 -18.86 -24.51
CA ILE A 122 18.46 -18.87 -24.55
C ILE A 122 19.02 -20.22 -24.09
N LEU A 123 18.40 -20.84 -23.08
CA LEU A 123 18.78 -22.16 -22.58
C LEU A 123 18.63 -23.26 -23.64
N VAL A 124 17.48 -23.30 -24.34
CA VAL A 124 17.24 -24.23 -25.44
C VAL A 124 18.24 -24.01 -26.57
N PHE A 125 18.50 -22.76 -26.95
CA PHE A 125 19.48 -22.45 -27.98
C PHE A 125 20.88 -22.90 -27.58
N ALA A 126 21.29 -22.67 -26.33
CA ALA A 126 22.61 -23.10 -25.86
C ALA A 126 22.79 -24.62 -26.00
N GLU A 127 21.77 -25.40 -25.62
CA GLU A 127 21.79 -26.86 -25.78
C GLU A 127 21.83 -27.29 -27.25
N GLU A 128 21.02 -26.67 -28.12
CA GLU A 128 21.04 -26.95 -29.56
C GLU A 128 22.42 -26.64 -30.18
N TYR A 129 23.02 -25.49 -29.84
CA TYR A 129 24.33 -25.12 -30.34
C TYR A 129 25.43 -26.07 -29.86
N ASP A 130 25.35 -26.57 -28.63
CA ASP A 130 26.30 -27.57 -28.12
C ASP A 130 26.18 -28.89 -28.90
N GLN A 131 24.96 -29.38 -29.11
CA GLN A 131 24.70 -30.56 -29.95
C GLN A 131 25.17 -30.37 -31.40
N LEU A 132 24.92 -29.21 -32.00
CA LEU A 132 25.42 -28.89 -33.34
C LEU A 132 26.94 -28.87 -33.38
N THR A 133 27.58 -28.28 -32.37
CA THR A 133 29.04 -28.21 -32.26
C THR A 133 29.63 -29.62 -32.22
N HIS A 134 29.09 -30.52 -31.40
CA HIS A 134 29.52 -31.92 -31.38
C HIS A 134 29.38 -32.61 -32.74
N LYS A 135 28.25 -32.40 -33.44
CA LYS A 135 28.04 -32.96 -34.79
C LYS A 135 29.03 -32.41 -35.81
N ILE A 136 29.26 -31.10 -35.82
CA ILE A 136 30.20 -30.44 -36.73
C ILE A 136 31.64 -30.87 -36.46
N THR A 137 32.04 -30.95 -35.19
CA THR A 137 33.36 -31.43 -34.80
C THR A 137 33.59 -32.86 -35.30
N SER A 138 32.62 -33.77 -35.13
CA SER A 138 32.72 -35.13 -35.67
C SER A 138 32.87 -35.18 -37.19
N ILE A 139 32.13 -34.33 -37.92
CA ILE A 139 32.27 -34.19 -39.38
C ILE A 139 33.67 -33.68 -39.73
N LEU A 140 34.16 -32.66 -39.02
CA LEU A 140 35.49 -32.08 -39.23
C LEU A 140 36.59 -33.13 -39.04
N GLU A 141 36.54 -33.88 -37.95
CA GLU A 141 37.47 -34.99 -37.66
C GLU A 141 37.44 -36.05 -38.77
N THR A 142 36.25 -36.41 -39.25
CA THR A 142 36.10 -37.38 -40.35
C THR A 142 36.73 -36.88 -41.65
N ILE A 143 36.53 -35.61 -41.98
CA ILE A 143 37.12 -34.99 -43.18
C ILE A 143 38.65 -34.97 -43.03
N GLN A 144 39.15 -34.53 -41.88
CA GLN A 144 40.59 -34.47 -41.58
C GLN A 144 41.24 -35.86 -41.70
N ALA A 145 40.66 -36.89 -41.07
CA ALA A 145 41.15 -38.26 -41.20
C ALA A 145 41.28 -38.70 -42.67
N LYS A 146 40.27 -38.41 -43.51
CA LYS A 146 40.29 -38.77 -44.94
C LYS A 146 41.30 -37.96 -45.76
N THR A 147 41.50 -36.67 -45.47
CA THR A 147 42.46 -35.84 -46.20
C THR A 147 43.91 -36.18 -45.85
N PHE A 148 44.21 -36.52 -44.59
CA PHE A 148 45.55 -36.90 -44.15
C PHE A 148 45.95 -38.34 -44.50
N TYR A 149 45.00 -39.27 -44.69
CA TYR A 149 45.29 -40.63 -45.18
C TYR A 149 45.73 -40.70 -46.66
N ARG A 150 45.60 -39.60 -47.43
CA ARG A 150 46.01 -39.58 -48.85
C ARG A 150 47.52 -39.39 -49.06
N GLY A 151 48.29 -39.15 -48.00
CA GLY A 151 49.74 -38.90 -48.07
C GLY A 151 50.63 -40.13 -47.78
N ALA A 152 50.07 -41.29 -47.43
CA ALA A 152 50.85 -42.48 -47.04
C ALA A 152 50.91 -43.59 -48.11
N LEU A 153 50.36 -43.34 -49.30
CA LEU A 153 50.51 -44.23 -50.47
C LEU A 153 50.90 -43.40 -51.69
N GLY A 154 52.16 -43.00 -51.72
CA GLY A 154 52.85 -42.53 -52.91
C GLY A 154 54.17 -43.30 -53.07
N GLU A 155 54.32 -43.94 -54.23
CA GLU A 155 55.57 -44.09 -54.98
C GLU A 155 56.67 -45.05 -54.48
N GLU A 156 56.72 -46.25 -55.08
CA GLU A 156 57.95 -46.84 -55.63
C GLU A 156 57.64 -47.21 -57.10
N SER A 157 58.04 -46.32 -58.02
CA SER A 157 59.24 -46.42 -58.87
C SER A 157 58.92 -47.04 -60.23
N GLY A 158 58.77 -46.17 -61.24
CA GLY A 158 58.92 -46.58 -62.62
C GLY A 158 60.40 -46.80 -62.93
N GLU A 159 60.71 -47.96 -63.51
CA GLU A 159 61.96 -48.22 -64.20
C GLU A 159 61.60 -48.92 -65.52
N GLU A 160 61.55 -48.14 -66.61
CA GLU A 160 61.66 -48.66 -67.96
C GLU A 160 63.15 -48.90 -68.22
N ASP A 161 63.57 -50.15 -68.41
CA ASP A 161 64.81 -50.45 -69.13
C ASP A 161 64.52 -51.39 -70.31
N LYS A 162 64.75 -50.85 -71.51
CA LYS A 162 64.78 -51.60 -72.77
C LYS A 162 66.19 -52.13 -72.93
N SER A 163 66.39 -53.43 -72.83
CA SER A 163 67.54 -54.10 -73.47
C SER A 163 67.32 -55.60 -73.64
N GLN A 164 67.39 -56.00 -74.92
CA GLN A 164 67.86 -57.28 -75.47
C GLN A 164 66.94 -58.51 -75.37
N GLU A 165 66.53 -59.21 -76.44
CA GLU A 165 67.20 -59.82 -77.62
C GLU A 165 67.21 -61.36 -77.44
N ASN A 166 66.56 -62.07 -78.38
CA ASN A 166 66.71 -63.49 -78.72
C ASN A 166 66.30 -64.53 -77.63
N MET A 167 65.82 -65.73 -77.92
CA MET A 167 65.76 -66.56 -79.13
C MET A 167 64.75 -67.69 -78.82
N GLU A 168 64.00 -68.10 -79.84
CA GLU A 168 63.34 -69.41 -80.05
C GLU A 168 62.28 -69.95 -79.06
#